data_AF-A0A1C3VR22-F1
#
_entry.id   AF-A0A1C3VR22-F1
#
_cell.length_a   1.000
_cell.length_b   1.000
_cell.length_c   1.000
_cell.angle_alpha   90.00
_cell.angle_beta   90.00
_cell.angle_gamma   90.00
#
_symmetry.space_group_name_H-M   'P 1'
#
loop_
_entity.id
_entity.type
_entity.pdbx_description
1 polymer ?
#
loop_
_entity_poly.entity_id
_entity_poly.type
_entity_poly.pdbx_seq_one_letter_code
_entity_poly.pdbx_strand_id
1 'polypeptide(L)'
;MRLAATPYTRPAPTIGALKSHVAGRTDHLPIDVPAESFVIPADVVSGLGEGNSENGHKILDHLFNLPGGAAPAAIHRKDGGAVPIMAAGGEYVVPPEVIAKLGGGDLKRGHKILEHFVLHTRKQTIKTLKKLPTPHK
;
A
#
# COMPACT_ATOMS: atom_id res chain seq x y z
N MET A 1 28.30 -35.79 11.32
CA MET A 1 27.18 -35.31 10.47
C MET A 1 26.86 -33.87 10.87
N ARG A 2 27.23 -32.88 10.03
CA ARG A 2 26.76 -31.49 10.19
C ARG A 2 25.50 -31.35 9.33
N LEU A 3 24.37 -31.05 9.97
CA LEU A 3 23.15 -30.66 9.28
C LEU A 3 23.42 -29.30 8.62
N ALA A 4 23.43 -29.27 7.28
CA ALA A 4 23.45 -28.02 6.54
C ALA A 4 22.13 -27.28 6.84
N ALA A 5 22.23 -26.11 7.47
CA ALA A 5 21.08 -25.23 7.66
C ALA A 5 20.59 -24.79 6.28
N THR A 6 19.39 -25.22 5.89
CA THR A 6 18.68 -24.68 4.72
C THR A 6 18.63 -23.16 4.87
N PRO A 7 19.09 -22.35 3.90
CA PRO A 7 19.04 -20.91 4.04
C PRO A 7 17.58 -20.49 4.23
N TYR A 8 17.29 -19.81 5.33
CA TYR A 8 15.98 -19.22 5.59
C TYR A 8 15.81 -18.03 4.63
N THR A 9 15.36 -18.29 3.40
CA THR A 9 15.01 -17.24 2.46
C THR A 9 13.83 -16.48 3.06
N ARG A 10 14.07 -15.24 3.50
CA ARG A 10 12.98 -14.35 3.92
C ARG A 10 11.99 -14.21 2.77
N PRO A 11 10.67 -14.27 3.04
CA PRO A 11 9.67 -14.05 2.01
C PRO A 11 9.92 -12.71 1.33
N ALA A 12 9.61 -12.63 0.03
CA ALA A 12 9.75 -11.39 -0.71
C ALA A 12 8.96 -10.28 -0.01
N PRO A 13 9.49 -9.03 0.03
CA PRO A 13 8.78 -7.92 0.63
C PRO A 13 7.39 -7.75 0.01
N THR A 14 6.41 -7.50 0.87
CA THR A 14 4.99 -7.33 0.52
C THR A 14 4.77 -5.96 -0.10
N ILE A 15 3.92 -5.92 -1.11
CA ILE A 15 3.65 -4.78 -1.99
C ILE A 15 2.20 -4.89 -2.51
N GLY A 16 1.62 -3.77 -2.93
CA GLY A 16 0.25 -3.74 -3.44
C GLY A 16 -0.80 -3.94 -2.35
N ALA A 17 -1.94 -4.53 -2.71
CA ALA A 17 -3.09 -4.69 -1.84
C ALA A 17 -2.82 -5.64 -0.66
N LEU A 18 -3.03 -5.15 0.57
CA LEU A 18 -2.98 -5.98 1.77
C LEU A 18 -4.35 -6.63 2.00
N LYS A 19 -4.57 -7.79 1.40
CA LYS A 19 -5.80 -8.57 1.55
C LYS A 19 -5.73 -9.41 2.81
N SER A 20 -6.58 -9.11 3.79
CA SER A 20 -6.71 -9.89 5.02
C SER A 20 -8.17 -10.10 5.37
N HIS A 21 -8.46 -11.26 5.97
CA HIS A 21 -9.77 -11.59 6.52
C HIS A 21 -10.05 -10.84 7.82
N VAL A 22 -9.02 -10.21 8.40
CA VAL A 22 -9.13 -9.42 9.62
C VAL A 22 -9.59 -8.00 9.25
N ALA A 23 -10.59 -7.49 9.97
CA ALA A 23 -11.12 -6.15 9.76
C ALA A 23 -10.00 -5.09 9.77
N GLY A 24 -10.05 -4.15 8.82
CA GLY A 24 -8.99 -3.17 8.51
C GLY A 24 -8.66 -2.12 9.57
N ARG A 25 -8.99 -2.40 10.84
CA ARG A 25 -8.58 -1.66 12.03
C ARG A 25 -7.70 -2.49 12.97
N THR A 26 -7.27 -3.66 12.51
CA THR A 26 -6.49 -4.61 13.30
C THR A 26 -5.08 -4.64 12.72
N ASP A 27 -4.16 -3.90 13.33
CA ASP A 27 -2.75 -3.78 12.91
C ASP A 27 -1.93 -5.01 13.32
N HIS A 28 -2.43 -6.22 13.01
CA HIS A 28 -1.86 -7.50 13.44
C HIS A 28 -1.23 -8.29 12.28
N LEU A 29 -0.96 -7.67 11.14
CA LEU A 29 -0.27 -8.32 10.03
C LEU A 29 1.23 -7.95 10.09
N PRO A 30 2.09 -8.80 10.66
CA PRO A 30 3.53 -8.62 10.56
C PRO A 30 3.94 -8.90 9.12
N ILE A 31 4.40 -7.88 8.41
CA ILE A 31 4.91 -8.00 7.05
C ILE A 31 6.22 -7.25 6.89
N ASP A 32 7.04 -7.74 5.97
CA ASP A 32 8.22 -7.02 5.49
C ASP A 32 7.83 -6.21 4.26
N VAL A 33 8.18 -4.92 4.20
CA VAL A 33 8.01 -4.07 3.01
C VAL A 33 9.36 -3.57 2.50
N PRO A 34 9.51 -3.23 1.21
CA PRO A 34 10.73 -2.58 0.74
C PRO A 34 10.97 -1.28 1.52
N ALA A 35 12.21 -0.97 1.92
CA ALA A 35 12.49 0.34 2.51
C ALA A 35 12.07 1.48 1.56
N GLU A 36 11.65 2.61 2.12
CA GLU A 36 11.08 3.74 1.38
C GLU A 36 9.74 3.44 0.69
N SER A 37 9.05 2.36 1.06
CA SER A 37 7.66 2.16 0.64
C SER A 37 6.74 3.19 1.30
N PHE A 38 5.60 3.42 0.67
CA PHE A 38 4.54 4.26 1.20
C PHE A 38 3.27 3.42 1.40
N VAL A 39 2.72 3.43 2.62
CA VAL A 39 1.48 2.72 2.93
C VAL A 39 0.30 3.67 2.79
N ILE A 40 -0.62 3.36 1.87
CA ILE A 40 -1.89 4.07 1.73
C ILE A 40 -2.88 3.47 2.73
N PRO A 41 -3.45 4.30 3.64
CA PRO A 41 -4.38 3.84 4.66
C PRO A 41 -5.66 3.21 4.10
N ALA A 42 -6.21 2.23 4.81
CA ALA A 42 -7.42 1.53 4.40
C ALA A 42 -8.65 2.43 4.20
N ASP A 43 -8.78 3.55 4.94
CA ASP A 43 -9.88 4.51 4.74
C ASP A 43 -9.78 5.23 3.39
N VAL A 44 -8.56 5.50 2.92
CA VAL A 44 -8.29 6.12 1.63
C VAL A 44 -8.54 5.11 0.51
N VAL A 45 -8.04 3.88 0.67
CA VAL A 45 -8.28 2.79 -0.29
C VAL A 45 -9.79 2.54 -0.44
N SER A 46 -10.49 2.34 0.67
CA SER A 46 -11.94 2.15 0.70
C SER A 46 -12.67 3.35 0.12
N GLY A 47 -12.27 4.58 0.48
CA GLY A 47 -12.86 5.82 -0.05
C GLY A 47 -12.74 5.98 -1.56
N LEU A 48 -11.64 5.52 -2.18
CA LEU A 48 -11.50 5.46 -3.64
C LEU A 48 -12.43 4.42 -4.26
N GLY A 49 -12.61 3.29 -3.59
CA GLY A 49 -13.51 2.22 -4.00
C GLY A 49 -14.96 2.41 -3.56
N GLU A 50 -15.39 3.64 -3.28
CA GLU A 50 -16.77 3.96 -2.85
C GLU A 50 -17.23 3.20 -1.59
N GLY A 51 -16.32 3.01 -0.64
CA GLY A 51 -16.55 2.23 0.59
C GLY A 51 -16.12 0.77 0.48
N ASN A 52 -15.67 0.31 -0.69
CA ASN A 52 -15.22 -1.07 -0.91
C ASN A 52 -13.69 -1.12 -1.14
N SER A 53 -12.95 -1.69 -0.19
CA SER A 53 -11.49 -1.76 -0.29
C SER A 53 -10.99 -2.60 -1.46
N GLU A 54 -11.69 -3.67 -1.84
CA GLU A 54 -11.30 -4.51 -2.99
C GLU A 54 -11.43 -3.74 -4.31
N ASN A 55 -12.44 -2.88 -4.44
CA ASN A 55 -12.57 -1.97 -5.57
C ASN A 55 -11.46 -0.90 -5.55
N GLY A 56 -11.18 -0.35 -4.37
CA GLY A 56 -10.07 0.59 -4.16
C GLY A 56 -8.71 0.01 -4.54
N HIS A 57 -8.46 -1.26 -4.19
CA HIS A 57 -7.26 -1.99 -4.59
C HIS A 57 -7.13 -2.09 -6.09
N LYS A 58 -8.20 -2.43 -6.82
CA LYS A 58 -8.19 -2.49 -8.30
C LYS A 58 -7.87 -1.12 -8.91
N ILE A 59 -8.48 -0.06 -8.40
CA ILE A 59 -8.20 1.31 -8.86
C ILE A 59 -6.71 1.65 -8.66
N LEU A 60 -6.14 1.32 -7.50
CA LEU A 60 -4.73 1.59 -7.21
C LEU A 60 -3.77 0.71 -8.03
N ASP A 61 -4.09 -0.56 -8.26
CA ASP A 61 -3.32 -1.44 -9.14
C ASP A 61 -3.23 -0.86 -10.56
N HIS A 62 -4.35 -0.34 -11.08
CA HIS A 62 -4.35 0.34 -12.38
C HIS A 62 -3.59 1.67 -12.33
N LEU A 63 -3.77 2.48 -11.29
CA LEU A 63 -3.12 3.79 -11.14
C LEU A 63 -1.59 3.67 -11.10
N PHE A 64 -1.08 2.69 -10.34
CA PHE A 64 0.36 2.48 -10.15
C PHE A 64 0.96 1.48 -11.14
N ASN A 65 0.15 0.92 -12.04
CA ASN A 65 0.55 -0.08 -13.01
C ASN A 65 1.19 -1.32 -12.34
N LEU A 66 0.53 -1.78 -11.27
CA LEU A 66 0.86 -2.95 -10.44
C LEU A 66 -0.22 -4.04 -10.55
N PRO A 67 -0.56 -4.54 -11.76
CA PRO A 67 -1.64 -5.52 -11.89
C PRO A 67 -1.30 -6.80 -11.12
N GLY A 68 -2.16 -7.16 -10.15
CA GLY A 68 -2.01 -8.38 -9.36
C GLY A 68 -1.03 -8.28 -8.20
N GLY A 69 -0.66 -7.07 -7.75
CA GLY A 69 0.21 -6.88 -6.59
C GLY A 69 1.67 -7.28 -6.81
N ALA A 70 2.09 -7.51 -8.06
CA ALA A 70 3.48 -7.74 -8.40
C ALA A 70 4.18 -6.39 -8.65
N ALA A 71 5.29 -6.14 -7.98
CA ALA A 71 6.12 -4.97 -8.22
C ALA A 71 6.70 -5.11 -9.61
N PRO A 72 6.91 -4.00 -10.34
CA PRO A 72 7.84 -4.02 -11.45
C PRO A 72 9.16 -4.63 -10.97
N ALA A 73 9.80 -5.44 -11.83
CA ALA A 73 11.06 -6.09 -11.51
C ALA A 73 11.96 -5.10 -10.75
N ALA A 74 12.25 -5.45 -9.49
CA ALA A 74 12.92 -4.54 -8.56
C ALA A 74 14.11 -3.93 -9.28
N ILE A 75 14.19 -2.59 -9.34
CA ILE A 75 15.46 -1.97 -9.72
C ILE A 75 16.43 -2.48 -8.67
N HIS A 76 17.40 -3.30 -9.10
CA HIS A 76 18.33 -4.02 -8.23
C HIS A 76 18.85 -3.12 -7.10
N ARG A 77 18.15 -3.13 -5.95
CA ARG A 77 18.55 -2.30 -4.82
C ARG A 77 19.62 -3.07 -4.09
N LYS A 78 20.86 -2.64 -4.27
CA LYS A 78 22.01 -3.16 -3.53
C LYS A 78 21.89 -2.90 -2.02
N ASP A 79 21.13 -1.88 -1.61
CA ASP A 79 21.27 -1.30 -0.26
C ASP A 79 19.96 -1.08 0.52
N GLY A 80 18.80 -1.49 0.00
CA GLY A 80 17.51 -1.05 0.57
C GLY A 80 16.97 -1.86 1.75
N GLY A 81 17.27 -3.15 1.84
CA GLY A 81 16.70 -4.02 2.87
C GLY A 81 15.17 -4.13 2.88
N ALA A 82 14.67 -5.09 3.66
CA ALA A 82 13.27 -5.22 4.01
C ALA A 82 13.04 -4.57 5.39
N VAL A 83 11.97 -3.78 5.51
CA VAL A 83 11.57 -3.12 6.75
C VAL A 83 10.36 -3.86 7.31
N PRO A 84 10.45 -4.44 8.53
CA PRO A 84 9.31 -5.05 9.17
C PRO A 84 8.34 -3.97 9.66
N ILE A 85 7.06 -4.12 9.32
CA ILE A 85 5.98 -3.26 9.80
C ILE A 85 4.82 -4.09 10.34
N MET A 86 4.01 -3.45 11.17
CA MET A 86 2.69 -3.96 11.55
C MET A 86 1.66 -3.24 10.68
N ALA A 87 0.94 -4.00 9.87
CA ALA A 87 -0.03 -3.48 8.92
C ALA A 87 -1.45 -4.00 9.21
N ALA A 88 -2.43 -3.36 8.59
CA ALA A 88 -3.84 -3.76 8.65
C ALA A 88 -4.35 -4.25 7.30
N GLY A 89 -5.42 -5.06 7.35
CA GLY A 89 -6.17 -5.43 6.16
C GLY A 89 -6.76 -4.21 5.46
N GLY A 90 -6.73 -4.19 4.13
CA GLY A 90 -7.30 -3.12 3.33
C GLY A 90 -6.35 -1.97 3.02
N GLU A 91 -5.15 -1.93 3.59
CA GLU A 91 -4.10 -0.99 3.19
C GLU A 91 -3.51 -1.35 1.83
N TYR A 92 -2.70 -0.44 1.28
CA TYR A 92 -2.00 -0.64 0.02
C TYR A 92 -0.55 -0.17 0.12
N VAL A 93 0.40 -1.04 -0.21
CA VAL A 93 1.84 -0.73 -0.16
C VAL A 93 2.31 -0.29 -1.54
N VAL A 94 2.71 0.97 -1.66
CA VAL A 94 3.33 1.52 -2.88
C VAL A 94 4.84 1.31 -2.81
N PRO A 95 5.45 0.59 -3.76
CA PRO A 95 6.89 0.31 -3.75
C PRO A 95 7.71 1.55 -4.15
N PRO A 96 8.97 1.65 -3.70
CA PRO A 96 9.84 2.80 -3.92
C PRO A 96 10.10 3.10 -5.40
N GLU A 97 10.07 2.10 -6.28
CA GLU A 97 10.22 2.29 -7.73
C GLU A 97 9.06 3.10 -8.30
N VAL A 98 7.84 2.84 -7.84
CA VAL A 98 6.65 3.61 -8.22
C VAL A 98 6.74 5.02 -7.64
N ILE A 99 7.19 5.16 -6.38
CA ILE A 99 7.35 6.45 -5.72
C ILE A 99 8.37 7.32 -6.48
N ALA A 100 9.53 6.77 -6.82
CA ALA A 100 10.54 7.45 -7.61
C ALA A 100 9.98 7.83 -8.99
N LYS A 101 9.25 6.94 -9.66
CA LYS A 101 8.61 7.24 -10.95
C LYS A 101 7.62 8.41 -10.84
N LEU A 102 6.77 8.43 -9.81
CA LEU A 102 5.84 9.53 -9.54
C LEU A 102 6.57 10.87 -9.31
N GLY A 103 7.72 10.81 -8.65
CA GLY A 103 8.59 11.96 -8.42
C GLY A 103 9.50 12.36 -9.58
N GLY A 104 9.46 11.66 -10.72
CA GLY A 104 10.38 11.91 -11.85
C GLY A 104 11.83 11.52 -11.55
N GLY A 105 12.04 10.50 -10.73
CA GLY A 105 13.33 10.03 -10.23
C GLY A 105 13.66 10.52 -8.81
N ASP A 106 12.97 11.55 -8.30
CA ASP A 106 13.13 12.05 -6.93
C ASP A 106 12.14 11.36 -5.97
N LEU A 107 12.69 10.50 -5.11
CA LEU A 107 11.91 9.76 -4.13
C LEU A 107 11.18 10.68 -3.14
N LYS A 108 11.85 11.73 -2.64
CA LYS A 108 11.27 12.67 -1.66
C LYS A 108 10.09 13.42 -2.28
N ARG A 109 10.22 13.82 -3.54
CA ARG A 109 9.12 14.41 -4.31
C ARG A 109 7.98 13.40 -4.49
N GLY A 110 8.29 12.15 -4.79
CA GLY A 110 7.31 11.07 -4.89
C GLY A 110 6.49 10.89 -3.61
N HIS A 111 7.14 10.84 -2.45
CA HIS A 111 6.47 10.76 -1.15
C HIS A 111 5.52 11.94 -0.94
N LYS A 112 5.97 13.17 -1.23
CA LYS A 112 5.13 14.36 -1.10
C LYS A 112 3.89 14.30 -2.01
N ILE A 113 4.02 13.76 -3.22
CA ILE A 113 2.88 13.55 -4.13
C ILE A 113 1.88 12.58 -3.51
N LEU A 114 2.34 11.46 -2.93
CA LEU A 114 1.47 10.48 -2.28
C LEU A 114 0.80 11.02 -1.02
N GLU A 115 1.50 11.83 -0.21
CA GLU A 115 0.92 12.54 0.93
C GLU A 115 -0.23 13.46 0.49
N HIS A 116 0.00 14.27 -0.55
CA HIS A 116 -1.04 15.15 -1.10
C HIS A 116 -2.20 14.37 -1.71
N PHE A 117 -1.93 13.25 -2.37
CA PHE A 117 -2.95 12.34 -2.88
C PHE A 117 -3.84 11.82 -1.74
N VAL A 118 -3.26 11.30 -0.66
CA VAL A 118 -3.99 10.83 0.53
C VAL A 118 -4.89 11.92 1.10
N LEU A 119 -4.33 13.12 1.32
CA LEU A 119 -5.08 14.25 1.87
C LEU A 119 -6.21 14.69 0.94
N HIS A 120 -5.96 14.74 -0.37
CA HIS A 120 -6.97 15.12 -1.36
C HIS A 120 -8.12 14.11 -1.41
N THR A 121 -7.80 12.82 -1.50
CA THR A 121 -8.78 11.74 -1.55
C THR A 121 -9.66 11.75 -0.31
N ARG A 122 -9.06 11.83 0.89
CA ARG A 122 -9.81 11.91 2.15
C ARG A 122 -10.73 13.12 2.19
N LYS A 123 -10.28 14.28 1.69
CA LYS A 123 -11.11 15.49 1.58
C LYS A 123 -12.32 15.28 0.65
N GLN A 124 -12.15 14.61 -0.48
CA GLN A 124 -13.27 14.30 -1.39
C GLN A 124 -14.23 13.31 -0.74
N THR A 125 -13.74 12.25 -0.11
CA THR A 125 -14.58 11.28 0.61
C THR A 125 -15.43 11.99 1.67
N ILE A 126 -14.83 12.84 2.51
CA ILE A 126 -15.57 13.63 3.50
C ILE A 126 -16.64 14.51 2.82
N LYS A 127 -16.30 15.17 1.71
CA LYS A 127 -17.23 16.03 0.97
C LYS A 127 -18.42 15.22 0.43
N THR A 128 -18.19 14.02 -0.07
CA THR A 128 -19.24 13.11 -0.55
C THR A 128 -20.12 12.64 0.61
N LEU A 129 -19.51 12.13 1.69
CA LEU A 129 -20.25 11.65 2.86
C LEU A 129 -21.13 12.72 3.49
N LYS A 130 -20.66 13.99 3.54
CA LYS A 130 -21.45 15.13 4.04
C LYS A 130 -22.70 15.44 3.22
N LYS A 131 -22.75 15.03 1.95
CA LYS A 131 -23.89 15.27 1.05
C LYS A 131 -24.91 14.14 1.07
N LEU A 132 -24.55 12.99 1.65
CA LEU A 132 -25.48 11.86 1.73
C LEU A 132 -26.62 12.19 2.70
N PRO A 133 -27.84 11.69 2.43
CA PRO A 133 -28.93 11.80 3.38
C PRO A 133 -28.52 11.15 4.70
N THR A 134 -29.05 11.69 5.80
CA THR A 134 -28.83 11.09 7.12
C THR A 134 -29.32 9.65 7.13
N PRO A 135 -28.69 8.75 7.89
CA PRO A 135 -29.15 7.37 8.01
C PRO A 135 -30.62 7.35 8.43
N HIS A 136 -31.45 6.67 7.64
CA HIS A 136 -32.83 6.38 8.02
C HIS A 136 -32.83 5.28 9.10
N LYS A 137 -33.76 5.40 10.05
CA LYS A 137 -33.98 4.38 11.09
C LYS A 137 -34.71 3.17 10.53
#